data_AF-A0A6H9HPR5-F1
#
_entry.id   AF-A0A6H9HPR5-F1
#
_cell.length_a   1.000
_cell.length_b   1.000
_cell.length_c   1.000
_cell.angle_alpha   90.00
_cell.angle_beta   90.00
_cell.angle_gamma   90.00
#
_symmetry.space_group_name_H-M   'P 1'
#
loop_
_entity.id
_entity.type
_entity.pdbx_description
1 polymer ?
#
loop_
_entity_poly.entity_id
_entity_poly.type
_entity_poly.pdbx_seq_one_letter_code
_entity_poly.pdbx_strand_id
1 'polypeptide(L)'
;MSQPRCYMIVIAHLSDRQRFLDGYARVVPQLVEKFGGRYVIRGSGGSFLEGGWCDRASALVSEWPDRAAAQAFWDSPEYAAAKRLREGTGEFQVLLIDAV
;
A
#
# COMPACT_ATOMS: atom_id res chain seq x y z
N MET A 1 -0.72 -28.23 2.42
CA MET A 1 0.30 -27.23 2.81
C MET A 1 -0.38 -25.88 2.67
N SER A 2 -0.42 -25.06 3.73
CA SER A 2 -1.01 -23.72 3.63
C SER A 2 -0.08 -22.86 2.78
N GLN A 3 -0.63 -22.14 1.80
CA GLN A 3 0.14 -21.16 1.02
C GLN A 3 0.78 -20.15 1.99
N PRO A 4 2.03 -19.73 1.78
CA PRO A 4 2.65 -18.70 2.62
C PRO A 4 1.83 -17.41 2.52
N ARG A 5 1.70 -16.70 3.66
CA ARG A 5 1.06 -15.38 3.67
C ARG A 5 1.87 -14.43 2.79
N CYS A 6 1.20 -13.47 2.18
CA CYS A 6 1.84 -12.48 1.33
C CYS A 6 1.73 -11.08 1.95
N TYR A 7 2.72 -10.22 1.74
CA TYR A 7 2.76 -8.87 2.28
C TYR A 7 2.99 -7.86 1.15
N MET A 8 2.14 -6.83 1.12
CA MET A 8 2.34 -5.64 0.29
C MET A 8 2.87 -4.52 1.16
N ILE A 9 4.08 -4.06 0.86
CA ILE A 9 4.79 -3.00 1.57
C ILE A 9 4.80 -1.77 0.66
N VAL A 10 4.27 -0.67 1.18
CA VAL A 10 4.25 0.62 0.51
C VAL A 10 5.03 1.62 1.34
N ILE A 11 6.03 2.24 0.72
CA ILE A 11 6.76 3.37 1.29
C ILE A 11 6.53 4.57 0.37
N ALA A 12 6.14 5.70 0.94
CA ALA A 12 5.73 6.87 0.17
C ALA A 12 6.28 8.17 0.76
N HIS A 13 6.67 9.07 -0.13
CA HIS A 13 6.86 10.49 0.16
C HIS A 13 5.64 11.24 -0.36
N LEU A 14 4.83 11.80 0.53
CA LEU A 14 3.61 12.51 0.15
C LEU A 14 3.91 14.01 0.00
N SER A 15 3.98 14.49 -1.24
CA SER A 15 4.12 15.91 -1.54
C SER A 15 2.81 16.69 -1.31
N ASP A 16 1.66 16.03 -1.47
CA ASP A 16 0.34 16.57 -1.15
C ASP A 16 -0.46 15.57 -0.31
N ARG A 17 -0.23 15.64 1.01
CA ARG A 17 -0.87 14.76 1.98
C ARG A 17 -2.39 14.96 2.03
N GLN A 18 -2.88 16.19 1.91
CA GLN A 18 -4.31 16.46 2.04
C GLN A 18 -5.08 15.84 0.89
N ARG A 19 -4.63 16.06 -0.36
CA ARG A 19 -5.24 15.44 -1.53
C ARG A 19 -5.17 13.92 -1.50
N PHE A 20 -4.07 13.35 -1.01
CA PHE A 20 -3.95 11.91 -0.81
C PHE A 20 -5.00 11.37 0.18
N LEU A 21 -5.18 12.07 1.31
CA LEU A 21 -6.14 11.69 2.36
C LEU A 21 -7.60 11.84 1.92
N ASP A 22 -7.91 12.87 1.14
CA ASP A 22 -9.27 13.14 0.68
C ASP A 22 -9.71 12.28 -0.51
N GLY A 23 -8.76 11.80 -1.31
CA GLY A 23 -9.02 10.90 -2.45
C GLY A 23 -8.68 9.45 -2.13
N TYR A 24 -7.46 9.05 -2.50
CA TYR A 24 -6.99 7.65 -2.48
C TYR A 24 -7.21 6.95 -1.13
N ALA A 25 -6.87 7.61 -0.02
CA ALA A 25 -6.91 6.99 1.31
C ALA A 25 -8.32 6.65 1.81
N ARG A 26 -9.38 7.22 1.22
CA ARG A 26 -10.78 6.92 1.58
C ARG A 26 -11.29 5.63 0.95
N VAL A 27 -10.84 5.33 -0.27
CA VAL A 27 -11.40 4.24 -1.09
C VAL A 27 -10.65 2.93 -0.86
N VAL A 28 -9.32 3.00 -0.80
CA VAL A 28 -8.45 1.82 -0.84
C VAL A 28 -8.62 0.89 0.36
N PRO A 29 -8.89 1.35 1.60
CA PRO A 29 -9.09 0.43 2.72
C PRO A 29 -10.22 -0.58 2.52
N GLN A 30 -11.34 -0.14 1.95
CA GLN A 30 -12.48 -1.01 1.67
C GLN A 30 -12.15 -2.03 0.57
N LEU A 31 -11.38 -1.61 -0.45
CA LEU A 31 -10.92 -2.53 -1.49
C LEU A 31 -9.94 -3.56 -0.94
N VAL A 32 -8.99 -3.17 -0.08
CA VAL A 32 -8.06 -4.13 0.55
C VAL A 32 -8.83 -5.20 1.32
N GLU A 33 -9.81 -4.79 2.14
CA GLU A 33 -10.66 -5.72 2.88
C GLU A 33 -11.51 -6.61 1.96
N LYS A 34 -12.09 -6.05 0.90
CA LYS A 34 -12.89 -6.79 -0.10
C LYS A 34 -12.10 -7.94 -0.75
N PHE A 35 -10.81 -7.75 -0.98
CA PHE A 35 -9.93 -8.77 -1.58
C PHE A 35 -9.23 -9.65 -0.52
N GLY A 36 -9.64 -9.56 0.75
CA GLY A 36 -9.13 -10.39 1.84
C GLY A 36 -7.83 -9.91 2.46
N GLY A 37 -7.34 -8.72 2.08
CA GLY A 37 -6.18 -8.09 2.69
C GLY A 37 -6.53 -7.43 4.03
N ARG A 38 -5.53 -7.32 4.91
CA ARG A 38 -5.64 -6.61 6.21
C ARG A 38 -4.42 -5.73 6.44
N TYR A 39 -4.61 -4.53 6.97
CA TYR A 39 -3.48 -3.67 7.32
C TYR A 39 -2.81 -4.13 8.61
N VAL A 40 -1.48 -4.27 8.55
CA VAL A 40 -0.59 -4.49 9.71
C VAL A 40 0.02 -3.16 10.16
N ILE A 41 0.41 -2.31 9.20
CA ILE A 41 0.98 -0.99 9.46
C ILE A 41 0.26 0.04 8.59
N ARG A 42 -0.10 1.18 9.20
CA ARG A 42 -0.47 2.42 8.52
C ARG A 42 0.10 3.59 9.30
N GLY A 43 1.27 4.07 8.90
CA GLY A 43 2.03 5.08 9.63
C GLY A 43 2.57 6.19 8.73
N SER A 44 2.95 7.30 9.36
CA SER A 44 3.64 8.42 8.72
C SER A 44 4.69 9.01 9.66
N GLY A 45 5.70 9.69 9.10
CA GLY A 45 6.81 10.21 9.88
C GLY A 45 7.89 9.17 10.18
N GLY A 46 7.96 8.11 9.37
CA GLY A 46 9.04 7.12 9.44
C GLY A 46 10.39 7.75 9.08
N SER A 47 11.44 7.20 9.65
CA SER A 47 12.83 7.55 9.35
C SER A 47 13.51 6.38 8.68
N PHE A 48 14.22 6.62 7.58
CA PHE A 48 15.13 5.62 7.03
C PHE A 48 16.38 5.55 7.90
N LEU A 49 16.77 4.34 8.29
CA LEU A 49 18.01 4.13 9.03
C LEU A 49 19.22 4.13 8.08
N GLU A 50 19.04 3.66 6.85
CA GLU A 50 20.04 3.63 5.78
C GLU A 50 19.35 3.85 4.42
N GLY A 51 20.06 4.44 3.45
CA GLY A 51 19.61 4.52 2.05
C GLY A 51 18.31 5.31 1.80
N GLY A 52 17.96 6.24 2.69
CA GLY A 52 16.73 7.03 2.57
C GLY A 52 16.71 7.96 1.36
N TRP A 53 15.51 8.17 0.81
CA TRP A 53 15.27 9.04 -0.34
C TRP A 53 14.28 10.17 -0.06
N CYS A 54 13.68 10.19 1.13
CA CYS A 54 12.82 11.27 1.61
C CYS A 54 12.82 11.34 3.13
N ASP A 55 12.42 12.49 3.66
CA ASP A 55 12.17 12.69 5.07
C ASP A 55 10.72 12.32 5.43
N ARG A 56 10.51 11.86 6.66
CA ARG A 56 9.16 11.62 7.23
C ARG A 56 8.29 10.69 6.38
N ALA A 57 8.87 9.59 5.91
CA ALA A 57 8.20 8.63 5.04
C ALA A 57 6.86 8.13 5.62
N SER A 58 5.89 7.92 4.72
CA SER A 58 4.67 7.18 5.00
C SER A 58 4.87 5.71 4.68
N ALA A 59 4.56 4.84 5.62
CA ALA A 59 4.70 3.40 5.46
C ALA A 59 3.36 2.70 5.68
N LEU A 60 3.05 1.76 4.79
CA LEU A 60 1.85 0.94 4.86
C LEU A 60 2.22 -0.50 4.56
N VAL A 61 1.78 -1.41 5.40
CA VAL A 61 1.97 -2.85 5.21
C VAL A 61 0.61 -3.52 5.30
N SER A 62 0.21 -4.23 4.24
CA SER A 62 -0.95 -5.11 4.27
C SER A 62 -0.53 -6.57 4.13
N GLU A 63 -1.15 -7.41 4.95
CA GLU A 63 -1.06 -8.86 4.88
C GLU A 63 -2.21 -9.43 4.06
N TRP A 64 -1.92 -10.45 3.28
CA TRP A 64 -2.83 -11.12 2.36
C TRP A 64 -2.81 -12.63 2.62
N PRO A 65 -3.92 -13.34 2.35
CA PRO A 65 -4.00 -14.78 2.57
C PRO A 65 -2.99 -15.55 1.72
N ASP A 66 -2.75 -15.09 0.48
CA ASP A 66 -1.72 -15.57 -0.43
C ASP A 66 -1.37 -14.49 -1.47
N ARG A 67 -0.37 -14.77 -2.32
CA ARG A 67 0.05 -13.87 -3.41
C ARG A 67 -1.05 -13.65 -4.46
N ALA A 68 -1.87 -14.66 -4.73
CA ALA A 68 -2.90 -14.57 -5.76
C ALA A 68 -3.98 -13.56 -5.38
N ALA A 69 -4.39 -13.51 -4.11
CA ALA A 69 -5.32 -12.51 -3.59
C ALA A 69 -4.76 -11.08 -3.70
N ALA A 70 -3.49 -10.89 -3.32
CA ALA A 70 -2.82 -9.59 -3.43
C ALA A 70 -2.69 -9.11 -4.89
N GLN A 71 -2.38 -10.04 -5.79
CA GLN A 71 -2.26 -9.76 -7.22
C GLN A 71 -3.63 -9.45 -7.85
N ALA A 72 -4.67 -10.21 -7.50
CA ALA A 72 -6.04 -9.96 -7.93
C ALA A 72 -6.53 -8.57 -7.50
N PHE A 73 -6.18 -8.13 -6.29
CA PHE A 73 -6.42 -6.76 -5.85
C PHE A 73 -5.68 -5.75 -6.72
N TRP A 74 -4.37 -5.94 -6.93
CA TRP A 74 -3.51 -4.99 -7.66
C TRP A 74 -3.93 -4.83 -9.13
N ASP A 75 -4.34 -5.92 -9.78
CA ASP A 75 -4.75 -5.94 -11.18
C ASP A 75 -6.25 -5.62 -11.37
N SER A 76 -7.00 -5.42 -10.27
CA SER A 76 -8.43 -5.15 -10.37
C SER A 76 -8.72 -3.80 -11.04
N PRO A 77 -9.79 -3.70 -11.85
CA PRO A 77 -10.24 -2.43 -12.42
C PRO A 77 -10.55 -1.37 -11.34
N GLU A 78 -11.05 -1.81 -10.19
CA GLU A 78 -11.42 -0.96 -9.06
C GLU A 78 -10.17 -0.35 -8.41
N TYR A 79 -9.12 -1.14 -8.18
CA TYR A 79 -7.86 -0.62 -7.69
C TYR A 79 -7.15 0.24 -8.75
N ALA A 80 -7.20 -0.14 -10.03
CA ALA A 80 -6.65 0.67 -11.11
C ALA A 80 -7.30 2.07 -11.15
N ALA A 81 -8.61 2.17 -10.97
CA ALA A 81 -9.32 3.44 -10.84
C ALA A 81 -8.90 4.20 -9.57
N ALA A 82 -8.83 3.52 -8.42
CA ALA A 82 -8.39 4.13 -7.18
C ALA A 82 -6.95 4.67 -7.27
N LYS A 83 -6.03 3.93 -7.89
CA LYS A 83 -4.61 4.30 -8.06
C LYS A 83 -4.44 5.63 -8.79
N ARG A 84 -5.34 5.99 -9.71
CA ARG A 84 -5.34 7.31 -10.37
C ARG A 84 -5.59 8.46 -9.39
N LEU A 85 -6.33 8.23 -8.30
CA LEU A 85 -6.61 9.26 -7.29
C LEU A 85 -5.35 9.73 -6.54
N ARG A 86 -4.27 8.94 -6.53
CA ARG A 86 -2.99 9.33 -5.93
C ARG A 86 -1.96 9.83 -6.93
N GLU A 87 -2.31 9.99 -8.21
CA GLU A 87 -1.39 10.55 -9.20
C GLU A 87 -1.04 11.99 -8.83
N GLY A 88 0.27 12.28 -8.77
CA GLY A 88 0.80 13.59 -8.40
C GLY A 88 0.69 13.95 -6.92
N THR A 89 0.26 13.04 -6.03
CA THR A 89 0.21 13.32 -4.58
C THR A 89 1.48 12.92 -3.84
N GLY A 90 2.42 12.27 -4.53
CA GLY A 90 3.68 11.82 -3.97
C GLY A 90 4.39 10.78 -4.83
N GLU A 91 5.51 10.31 -4.30
CA GLU A 91 6.29 9.21 -4.83
C GLU A 91 6.05 7.96 -3.98
N PHE A 92 5.93 6.80 -4.62
CA PHE A 92 5.51 5.57 -3.96
C PHE A 92 6.32 4.38 -4.46
N GLN A 93 6.91 3.66 -3.52
CA GLN A 93 7.46 2.33 -3.75
C GLN A 93 6.45 1.30 -3.26
N VAL A 94 6.17 0.29 -4.06
CA VAL A 94 5.28 -0.82 -3.71
C VAL A 94 6.00 -2.12 -3.96
N LEU A 95 6.13 -2.95 -2.92
CA LEU A 95 6.75 -4.26 -2.95
C LEU A 95 5.71 -5.31 -2.55
N LEU A 96 5.66 -6.42 -3.28
CA LEU A 96 4.86 -7.59 -2.93
C LEU A 96 5.77 -8.79 -2.67
N ILE A 97 5.75 -9.34 -1.45
CA ILE A 97 6.67 -10.37 -1.00
C ILE A 97 5.95 -11.46 -0.22
N ASP A 98 6.35 -12.72 -0.42
CA ASP A 98 5.81 -13.85 0.35
C ASP A 98 6.58 -14.00 1.66
N ALA A 99 5.87 -14.34 2.73
CA ALA A 99 6.48 -14.72 3.99
C ALA A 99 7.05 -16.14 3.94
N VAL A 100 8.01 -16.38 4.81
CA VAL A 100 8.62 -17.69 5.05
C VAL A 100 7.76 -18.57 5.96
#